data_AF-A0A5K1H6J0-F1
#
_entry.id   AF-A0A5K1H6J0-F1
#
_cell.length_a   1.000
_cell.length_b   1.000
_cell.length_c   1.000
_cell.angle_alpha   90.00
_cell.angle_beta   90.00
_cell.angle_gamma   90.00
#
_symmetry.space_group_name_H-M   'P 1'
#
loop_
_entity.id
_entity.type
_entity.pdbx_description
1 polymer ?
#
loop_
_entity_poly.entity_id
_entity_poly.type
_entity_poly.pdbx_seq_one_letter_code
_entity_poly.pdbx_strand_id
1 'polypeptide(L)' 'SSQLESVMISQDLIKFVDRSGASPSKTIPRDGKNELNPDFTMWRKSDQLVLSWIKATIFKAALGQIIRTRSA' A
#
# COMPACT_ATOMS: atom_id res chain seq x y z
N SER A 1 10.32 4.17 15.19
CA SER A 1 9.23 3.74 14.31
C SER A 1 8.46 4.98 13.86
N SER A 2 8.32 5.18 12.55
CA SER A 2 7.46 6.24 12.02
C SER A 2 5.97 5.85 12.16
N GLN A 3 5.05 6.81 12.20
CA GLN A 3 3.61 6.47 12.25
C GLN A 3 3.17 5.59 11.07
N LEU A 4 3.78 5.79 9.90
CA LEU A 4 3.54 4.97 8.71
C LEU A 4 4.01 3.53 8.93
N GLU A 5 5.23 3.35 9.43
CA GLU A 5 5.82 2.04 9.71
C GLU A 5 5.00 1.25 10.73
N SER A 6 4.52 1.91 11.79
CA SER A 6 3.68 1.28 12.82
C SER A 6 2.35 0.76 12.23
N VAL A 7 1.74 1.53 11.31
CA VAL A 7 0.53 1.13 10.61
C VAL A 7 0.80 -0.02 9.64
N MET A 8 1.92 0.03 8.90
CA MET A 8 2.31 -1.03 7.97
C MET A 8 2.57 -2.36 8.69
N ILE A 9 3.15 -2.33 9.88
CA ILE A 9 3.35 -3.53 10.72
C ILE A 9 1.99 -4.09 11.17
N SER A 10 1.09 -3.26 11.70
CA SER A 10 -0.22 -3.72 12.22
C SER A 10 -1.13 -4.38 11.18
N GLN A 11 -0.91 -4.07 9.91
CA GLN A 11 -1.72 -4.55 8.79
C GLN A 11 -0.99 -5.62 7.97
N ASP A 12 0.17 -6.09 8.45
CA ASP A 12 1.02 -7.07 7.76
C ASP A 12 1.41 -6.63 6.33
N LEU A 13 1.71 -5.34 6.16
CA LEU A 13 2.06 -4.69 4.89
C LEU A 13 3.56 -4.45 4.76
N ILE A 14 4.32 -4.54 5.86
CA ILE A 14 5.77 -4.37 5.87
C ILE A 14 6.47 -5.39 4.95
N LYS A 15 5.85 -6.57 4.82
CA LYS A 15 6.28 -7.65 3.93
C LYS A 15 6.42 -7.24 2.45
N PHE A 16 5.70 -6.20 2.03
CA PHE A 16 5.79 -5.67 0.67
C PHE A 16 6.96 -4.69 0.49
N VAL A 17 7.47 -4.09 1.57
CA VAL A 17 8.61 -3.16 1.54
C VAL A 17 9.93 -3.92 1.69
N ASP A 18 9.98 -4.88 2.61
CA ASP A 18 11.16 -5.73 2.82
C ASP A 18 11.29 -6.86 1.78
N ARG A 19 10.32 -6.97 0.86
CA ARG A 19 10.23 -7.96 -0.22
C ARG A 19 10.10 -9.41 0.29
N SER A 20 9.72 -9.62 1.56
CA SER A 20 9.41 -10.95 2.10
C SER A 20 8.05 -11.48 1.64
N GLY A 21 7.12 -10.59 1.26
CA GLY A 21 5.79 -10.92 0.75
C GLY A 21 5.74 -10.91 -0.77
N ALA A 22 5.37 -12.04 -1.38
CA ALA A 22 5.11 -12.13 -2.81
C ALA A 22 3.67 -11.69 -3.15
N SER A 23 3.50 -11.01 -4.29
CA SER A 23 2.17 -10.78 -4.87
C SER A 23 1.57 -12.13 -5.29
N PRO A 24 0.32 -12.44 -4.90
CA PRO A 24 -0.39 -13.58 -5.45
C PRO A 24 -0.53 -13.46 -6.98
N SER A 25 -0.65 -14.59 -7.67
CA SER A 25 -0.97 -14.61 -9.11
C SER A 25 -2.35 -13.99 -9.34
N LYS A 26 -2.47 -13.15 -10.38
CA LYS A 26 -3.74 -12.47 -10.72
C LYS A 26 -4.86 -13.46 -11.04
N THR A 27 -4.54 -14.57 -11.68
CA THR A 27 -5.49 -15.63 -12.01
C THR A 27 -5.00 -16.97 -11.50
N ILE A 28 -5.95 -17.84 -11.17
CA ILE A 28 -5.71 -19.24 -10.79
C ILE A 28 -6.53 -20.17 -11.69
N PRO A 29 -6.01 -21.35 -12.02
CA PRO A 29 -6.78 -22.37 -12.73
C PRO A 29 -7.85 -22.95 -11.79
N ARG A 30 -9.10 -22.91 -12.23
CA ARG A 30 -10.25 -23.53 -11.56
C ARG A 30 -11.16 -24.14 -12.60
N ASP A 31 -11.45 -25.45 -12.47
CA ASP A 31 -12.31 -26.20 -13.38
C ASP A 31 -11.96 -26.02 -14.88
N GLY A 32 -10.65 -25.99 -15.19
CA GLY A 32 -10.15 -25.84 -16.56
C GLY A 32 -10.24 -24.43 -17.14
N LYS A 33 -10.66 -23.43 -16.35
CA LYS A 33 -10.69 -22.00 -16.73
C LYS A 33 -9.74 -21.19 -15.84
N ASN A 34 -9.27 -20.06 -16.37
CA ASN A 34 -8.54 -19.09 -15.56
C ASN A 34 -9.55 -18.16 -14.88
N GLU A 35 -9.63 -18.23 -13.56
CA GLU A 35 -10.48 -17.37 -12.74
C GLU A 35 -9.63 -16.32 -11.99
N LEU A 36 -10.26 -15.20 -11.62
CA LEU A 36 -9.61 -14.17 -10.82
C LEU A 36 -9.28 -14.74 -9.44
N ASN A 37 -8.02 -14.58 -9.02
CA ASN A 37 -7.61 -15.03 -7.70
C ASN A 37 -8.23 -14.12 -6.61
N PRO A 38 -9.03 -14.67 -5.67
CA PRO A 38 -9.54 -13.89 -4.54
C PRO A 38 -8.41 -13.30 -3.68
N ASP A 39 -7.29 -14.03 -3.52
CA ASP A 39 -6.13 -13.57 -2.75
C ASP A 39 -5.46 -12.37 -3.42
N PHE A 40 -5.38 -12.36 -4.76
CA PHE A 40 -4.90 -11.20 -5.50
C PHE A 40 -5.80 -9.99 -5.30
N THR A 41 -7.12 -10.20 -5.23
CA THR A 41 -8.08 -9.11 -5.00
C THR A 41 -7.91 -8.51 -3.61
N MET A 42 -7.73 -9.35 -2.59
CA MET A 42 -7.50 -8.89 -1.21
C MET A 42 -6.15 -8.19 -1.08
N TRP A 43 -5.10 -8.77 -1.66
CA TRP A 43 -3.77 -8.15 -1.77
C TRP A 43 -3.85 -6.76 -2.41
N ARG A 44 -4.57 -6.62 -3.53
CA ARG A 44 -4.70 -5.36 -4.27
C ARG A 44 -5.41 -4.29 -3.45
N LYS A 45 -6.43 -4.65 -2.66
CA LYS A 45 -7.11 -3.69 -1.76
C LYS A 45 -6.16 -3.14 -0.70
N SER A 46 -5.38 -4.03 -0.07
CA SER A 46 -4.37 -3.65 0.92
C SER A 46 -3.28 -2.76 0.31
N ASP A 47 -2.77 -3.11 -0.87
CA ASP A 47 -1.79 -2.30 -1.60
C ASP A 47 -2.32 -0.88 -1.89
N GLN A 48 -3.56 -0.76 -2.35
CA GLN A 48 -4.17 0.55 -2.62
C GLN A 48 -4.40 1.38 -1.36
N LEU A 49 -4.70 0.74 -0.22
CA LEU A 49 -4.81 1.41 1.07
C LEU A 49 -3.47 2.03 1.49
N VAL A 50 -2.37 1.27 1.40
CA VAL A 50 -1.01 1.77 1.68
C VAL A 50 -0.67 2.92 0.76
N LEU A 51 -0.92 2.77 -0.54
CA LEU A 51 -0.63 3.81 -1.54
C LEU A 51 -1.39 5.10 -1.23
N SER A 52 -2.65 5.00 -0.81
CA SER A 52 -3.46 6.14 -0.39
C SER A 52 -2.84 6.86 0.82
N TRP A 53 -2.38 6.11 1.83
CA TRP A 53 -1.72 6.67 3.01
C TRP A 53 -0.38 7.32 2.71
N ILE A 54 0.44 6.71 1.84
CA ILE A 54 1.70 7.31 1.35
C ILE A 54 1.40 8.64 0.65
N LYS A 55 0.41 8.66 -0.25
CA LYS A 55 0.00 9.89 -0.94
C LYS A 55 -0.49 10.96 0.05
N ALA A 56 -1.30 10.58 1.03
CA ALA A 56 -1.84 11.52 2.02
C ALA A 56 -0.75 12.12 2.92
N THR A 57 0.24 11.32 3.35
CA THR A 57 1.35 11.79 4.19
C THR A 57 2.31 12.70 3.40
N ILE A 58 2.67 12.33 2.17
CA ILE A 58 3.49 13.17 1.29
C ILE A 58 2.77 14.49 0.96
N PHE A 59 1.48 14.43 0.63
CA PHE A 59 0.70 15.63 0.32
C PHE A 59 0.62 16.60 1.50
N LYS A 60 0.38 16.10 2.71
CA LYS A 60 0.39 16.94 3.94
C LYS A 60 1.75 17.58 4.19
N ALA A 61 2.84 16.82 4.04
CA ALA A 61 4.19 17.35 4.22
C ALA A 61 4.52 18.41 3.16
N ALA A 62 4.19 18.16 1.89
CA ALA A 62 4.40 19.10 0.79
C ALA A 62 3.60 20.40 0.99
N LEU A 63 2.33 20.31 1.41
CA LEU A 63 1.50 21.48 1.66
C LEU A 63 2.05 22.33 2.81
N GLY A 64 2.51 21.71 3.90
CA GLY A 64 3.14 22.42 5.02
C GLY A 64 4.40 23.18 4.62
N GLN A 65 5.22 22.60 3.73
CA GLN A 65 6.40 23.27 3.19
C GLN A 65 6.03 24.48 2.33
N ILE A 66 5.02 24.35 1.46
CA ILE A 66 4.56 25.46 0.60
C ILE A 66 4.01 26.63 1.42
N ILE A 67 3.27 26.36 2.50
CA ILE A 67 2.76 27.41 3.38
C ILE A 67 3.94 28.11 4.08
N ARG A 68 4.90 27.36 4.60
CA ARG A 68 6.08 27.91 5.27
C ARG A 68 6.93 28.79 4.35
N THR A 69 7.08 28.43 3.07
CA THR A 69 7.84 29.24 2.10
C THR A 69 7.10 30.49 1.65
N ARG A 70 5.76 30.52 1.71
CA ARG A 70 4.96 31.72 1.39
C ARG A 70 4.82 32.70 2.56
N SER A 71 5.06 32.26 3.78
CA SER A 71 5.02 33.11 4.99
C SER A 71 6.40 33.65 5.40
N ALA A 72 7.43 33.43 4.59
CA ALA A 72 8.81 33.90 4.80
C ALA A 72 9.12 35.12 3.92
#